data_AF-A0A4R9KC63-F1
#
_entry.id   AF-A0A4R9KC63-F1
#
_cell.length_a   1.000
_cell.length_b   1.000
_cell.length_c   1.000
_cell.angle_alpha   90.00
_cell.angle_beta   90.00
_cell.angle_gamma   90.00
#
_symmetry.space_group_name_H-M   'P 1'
#
loop_
_entity.id
_entity.type
_entity.pdbx_description
1 polymer ?
#
loop_
_entity_poly.entity_id
_entity_poly.type
_entity_poly.pdbx_seq_one_letter_code
_entity_poly.pdbx_strand_id
1 'polypeptide(L)'
;MKKIKLAELKDAEILAQLEDARKVIRTARFQYGVARSLENPKVITNAKKKIARLLTIQKNRELAAKPGSTKTKRYTRATRKKQALAKSNASAKKAAKGTN
;
A
#
# COMPACT_ATOMS: atom_id res chain seq x y z
N MET A 1 -18.93 -6.50 18.74
CA MET A 1 -17.65 -5.76 18.96
C MET A 1 -17.95 -4.27 19.06
N LYS A 2 -17.61 -3.63 20.18
CA LYS A 2 -17.63 -2.15 20.30
C LYS A 2 -16.88 -1.59 19.10
N LYS A 3 -17.51 -0.67 18.34
CA LYS A 3 -16.87 0.03 17.22
C LYS A 3 -15.83 0.99 17.79
N ILE A 4 -14.70 0.46 18.26
CA ILE A 4 -13.53 1.27 18.57
C ILE A 4 -13.19 1.98 17.27
N LYS A 5 -13.22 3.32 17.28
CA LYS A 5 -12.84 4.10 16.11
C LYS A 5 -11.39 3.72 15.83
N LEU A 6 -11.13 3.13 14.66
CA LEU A 6 -9.78 2.70 14.27
C LEU A 6 -8.73 3.83 14.39
N ALA A 7 -9.18 5.10 14.44
CA ALA A 7 -8.38 6.28 14.66
C ALA A 7 -7.72 6.39 16.05
N GLU A 8 -8.28 5.74 17.08
CA GLU A 8 -7.81 5.83 18.48
C GLU A 8 -6.76 4.78 18.84
N LEU A 9 -6.53 3.79 17.97
CA LEU A 9 -5.57 2.71 18.20
C LEU A 9 -4.14 3.23 18.26
N LYS A 10 -3.32 2.70 19.17
CA LYS A 10 -1.87 3.02 19.20
C LYS A 10 -1.18 2.43 17.96
N ASP A 11 -0.08 3.03 17.52
CA ASP A 11 0.64 2.55 16.33
C ASP A 11 1.07 1.07 16.43
N ALA A 12 1.45 0.62 17.64
CA ALA A 12 1.79 -0.78 17.90
C ALA A 12 0.59 -1.73 17.70
N GLU A 13 -0.60 -1.30 18.11
CA GLU A 13 -1.83 -2.09 17.96
C GLU A 13 -2.28 -2.14 16.49
N ILE A 14 -2.05 -1.07 15.73
CA ILE A 14 -2.30 -1.06 14.27
C ILE A 14 -1.43 -2.11 13.58
N LEU A 15 -0.15 -2.24 13.95
CA LEU A 15 0.75 -3.24 13.40
C LEU A 15 0.30 -4.66 13.77
N ALA A 16 -0.05 -4.91 15.03
CA ALA A 16 -0.57 -6.21 15.47
C ALA A 16 -1.83 -6.61 14.67
N GLN A 17 -2.79 -5.69 14.55
CA GLN A 17 -4.03 -5.96 13.79
C GLN A 17 -3.79 -6.13 12.28
N LEU A 18 -2.76 -5.50 11.72
CA LEU A 18 -2.35 -5.71 10.33
C LEU A 18 -1.82 -7.13 10.12
N GLU A 19 -0.95 -7.61 11.01
CA GLU A 19 -0.42 -8.97 10.94
C GLU A 19 -1.51 -10.02 11.10
N ASP A 20 -2.45 -9.82 12.03
CA ASP A 20 -3.58 -10.73 12.20
C ASP A 20 -4.48 -10.75 10.96
N ALA A 21 -4.79 -9.59 10.38
CA ALA A 21 -5.58 -9.52 9.15
C ALA A 21 -4.87 -10.19 7.96
N ARG A 22 -3.53 -10.11 7.89
CA ARG A 22 -2.71 -10.80 6.88
C ARG A 22 -2.72 -12.31 7.08
N LYS A 23 -2.63 -12.79 8.32
CA LYS A 23 -2.76 -14.22 8.66
C LYS A 23 -4.10 -14.78 8.22
N VAL A 24 -5.21 -14.08 8.50
CA VAL A 24 -6.56 -14.46 8.05
C VAL A 24 -6.62 -14.66 6.54
N ILE A 25 -6.04 -13.76 5.74
CA ILE A 25 -5.98 -13.91 4.29
C ILE A 25 -5.15 -15.12 3.88
N ARG A 26 -4.02 -15.36 4.55
CA ARG A 26 -3.14 -16.51 4.27
C ARG A 26 -3.88 -17.82 4.53
N THR A 27 -4.54 -17.95 5.68
CA THR A 27 -5.32 -19.13 6.05
C THR A 27 -6.48 -19.36 5.08
N ALA A 28 -7.25 -18.31 4.76
CA ALA A 28 -8.36 -18.43 3.82
C ALA A 28 -7.91 -18.84 2.41
N ARG A 29 -6.75 -18.35 1.94
CA ARG A 29 -6.14 -18.79 0.68
C ARG A 29 -5.68 -20.25 0.73
N PHE A 30 -5.09 -20.67 1.85
CA PHE A 30 -4.68 -22.06 2.03
C PHE A 30 -5.89 -22.99 2.03
N GLN A 31 -6.95 -22.67 2.79
CA GLN A 31 -8.20 -23.41 2.80
C GLN A 31 -8.79 -23.55 1.39
N TYR A 32 -8.79 -22.46 0.61
CA TYR A 32 -9.21 -22.53 -0.80
C TYR A 32 -8.35 -23.49 -1.62
N GLY A 33 -7.03 -23.45 -1.42
CA GLY A 33 -6.10 -24.31 -2.15
C GLY A 33 -6.31 -25.79 -1.85
N VAL A 34 -6.58 -26.13 -0.59
CA VAL A 34 -6.78 -27.51 -0.13
C VAL A 34 -8.19 -28.01 -0.45
N ALA A 35 -9.23 -27.27 -0.05
CA ALA A 35 -10.61 -27.72 -0.10
C ALA A 35 -11.35 -27.30 -1.39
N ARG A 36 -10.73 -26.49 -2.26
CA ARG A 36 -11.35 -25.83 -3.44
C ARG A 36 -12.64 -25.04 -3.14
N SER A 37 -12.95 -24.85 -1.87
CA SER A 37 -14.14 -24.19 -1.37
C SER A 37 -13.74 -23.25 -0.24
N LEU A 38 -14.52 -22.17 -0.09
CA LEU A 38 -14.44 -21.28 1.05
C LEU A 38 -15.75 -21.36 1.80
N GLU A 39 -15.67 -21.52 3.11
CA GLU A 39 -16.85 -21.46 3.97
C GLU A 39 -17.54 -20.09 3.88
N ASN A 40 -16.75 -19.00 3.84
CA ASN A 40 -17.29 -17.66 3.63
C ASN A 40 -16.33 -16.74 2.86
N PRO A 41 -16.60 -16.43 1.58
CA PRO A 41 -15.74 -15.55 0.77
C PRO A 41 -15.68 -14.11 1.29
N LYS A 42 -16.67 -13.66 2.08
CA LYS A 42 -16.68 -12.30 2.65
C LYS A 42 -15.55 -12.09 3.67
N VAL A 43 -14.99 -13.17 4.25
CA VAL A 43 -13.87 -13.07 5.20
C VAL A 43 -12.65 -12.44 4.52
N ILE A 44 -12.32 -12.87 3.30
CA ILE A 44 -11.19 -12.33 2.54
C ILE A 44 -11.43 -10.86 2.20
N THR A 45 -12.63 -10.51 1.72
CA THR A 45 -12.93 -9.14 1.30
C THR A 45 -12.94 -8.18 2.49
N ASN A 46 -13.48 -8.61 3.63
CA ASN A 46 -13.46 -7.83 4.87
C ASN A 46 -12.04 -7.67 5.42
N ALA A 47 -11.23 -8.72 5.41
CA ALA A 47 -9.83 -8.66 5.83
C ALA A 47 -9.02 -7.68 4.96
N LYS A 48 -9.21 -7.71 3.63
CA LYS A 48 -8.59 -6.75 2.70
C LYS A 48 -9.00 -5.31 3.00
N LYS A 49 -10.30 -5.06 3.22
CA LYS A 49 -10.81 -3.74 3.60
C LYS A 49 -10.23 -3.26 4.94
N LYS A 50 -10.08 -4.15 5.92
CA LYS A 50 -9.45 -3.85 7.21
C LYS A 50 -7.98 -3.44 7.02
N ILE A 51 -7.21 -4.20 6.26
CA ILE A 51 -5.80 -3.86 5.95
C ILE A 51 -5.71 -2.48 5.28
N ALA A 52 -6.54 -2.22 4.27
CA ALA A 52 -6.52 -0.93 3.57
C ALA A 52 -6.79 0.24 4.54
N ARG A 53 -7.80 0.12 5.41
CA ARG A 53 -8.12 1.14 6.42
C ARG A 53 -6.96 1.40 7.39
N LEU A 54 -6.34 0.33 7.91
CA LEU A 54 -5.21 0.44 8.84
C LEU A 54 -3.99 1.10 8.18
N LEU A 55 -3.67 0.72 6.95
CA LEU A 55 -2.58 1.34 6.18
C LEU A 55 -2.85 2.82 5.87
N THR A 56 -4.11 3.18 5.57
CA THR A 56 -4.49 4.58 5.38
C THR A 56 -4.29 5.40 6.65
N ILE A 57 -4.69 4.88 7.81
CA ILE A 57 -4.49 5.57 9.09
C ILE A 57 -3.00 5.77 9.38
N GLN A 58 -2.20 4.72 9.21
CA GLN A 58 -0.75 4.81 9.38
C GLN A 58 -0.14 5.86 8.45
N LYS A 59 -0.54 5.88 7.17
CA LYS A 59 -0.03 6.86 6.21
C LYS A 59 -0.49 8.28 6.54
N ASN A 60 -1.71 8.47 7.01
CA ASN A 60 -2.20 9.78 7.43
C ASN A 60 -1.42 10.32 8.64
N ARG A 61 -1.08 9.46 9.60
CA ARG A 61 -0.20 9.82 10.74
C ARG A 61 1.19 10.22 10.27
N GLU A 62 1.76 9.46 9.34
CA GLU A 62 3.06 9.76 8.74
C GLU A 62 3.05 11.12 8.01
N LEU A 63 2.01 11.41 7.23
CA LEU A 63 1.84 12.67 6.51
C LEU A 63 1.65 13.86 7.45
N ALA A 64 0.93 13.68 8.57
CA ALA A 64 0.77 14.70 9.58
C ALA A 64 2.10 15.01 10.31
N ALA A 65 2.92 13.98 10.57
CA ALA A 65 4.24 14.14 11.18
C ALA A 65 5.28 14.75 10.23
N LYS A 66 5.16 14.54 8.90
CA LYS A 66 6.07 15.06 7.88
C LYS A 66 5.31 15.82 6.78
N PRO A 67 4.85 17.05 7.06
CA PRO A 67 4.19 17.90 6.07
C PRO A 67 5.18 18.22 4.95
N GLY A 68 4.84 17.82 3.71
CA GLY A 68 5.70 18.01 2.53
C GLY A 68 6.36 16.74 1.99
N SER A 69 6.24 15.60 2.66
CA SER A 69 6.59 14.32 2.05
C SER A 69 5.66 14.05 0.86
N THR A 70 6.22 14.13 -0.36
CA THR A 70 5.44 13.87 -1.57
C THR A 70 4.94 12.43 -1.54
N LYS A 71 3.63 12.22 -1.74
CA LYS A 71 3.09 10.88 -1.96
C LYS A 71 3.94 10.22 -3.04
N THR A 72 4.60 9.11 -2.73
CA THR A 72 5.39 8.36 -3.71
C THR A 72 4.42 7.94 -4.82
N LYS A 73 4.40 8.68 -5.93
CA LYS A 73 3.52 8.38 -7.05
C LYS A 73 3.96 7.03 -7.59
N ARG A 74 3.19 5.96 -7.33
CA ARG A 74 3.36 4.69 -8.05
C ARG A 74 2.88 4.92 -9.47
N TYR A 75 3.79 5.37 -10.33
CA TYR A 75 3.56 5.45 -11.75
C TYR A 75 3.22 4.06 -12.29
N THR A 76 2.13 3.96 -13.04
CA THR A 76 1.81 2.79 -13.86
C THR A 76 2.98 2.46 -14.78
N ARG A 77 3.12 1.21 -15.24
CA ARG A 77 4.25 0.79 -16.09
C ARG A 77 4.43 1.71 -17.31
N ALA A 78 3.33 2.11 -17.94
CA ALA A 78 3.30 3.04 -19.08
C ALA A 78 3.84 4.44 -18.71
N THR A 79 3.41 4.99 -17.58
CA THR A 79 3.88 6.32 -17.12
C THR A 79 5.33 6.29 -16.66
N ARG A 80 5.80 5.16 -16.09
CA ARG A 80 7.21 4.92 -15.75
C ARG A 80 8.11 4.90 -16.98
N LYS A 81 7.68 4.22 -18.07
CA LYS A 81 8.41 4.20 -19.36
C LYS A 81 8.54 5.61 -19.95
N LYS A 82 7.45 6.38 -19.97
CA LYS A 82 7.45 7.78 -20.47
C LYS A 82 8.38 8.69 -19.66
N GLN A 83 8.41 8.52 -18.33
CA GLN A 83 9.31 9.29 -17.46
C GLN A 83 10.78 8.88 -17.59
N ALA A 84 11.07 7.59 -17.75
CA ALA A 84 12.44 7.13 -18.00
C ALA A 84 12.98 7.73 -19.30
N LEU A 85 12.17 7.72 -20.37
CA LEU A 85 12.50 8.34 -21.65
C LEU A 85 12.68 9.87 -21.54
N ALA A 86 11.81 10.54 -20.77
CA ALA A 86 11.95 11.97 -20.51
C ALA A 86 13.22 12.32 -19.73
N LYS A 87 13.61 11.47 -18.75
CA LYS A 87 14.86 11.63 -18.00
C LYS A 87 16.09 11.40 -18.88
N SER A 88 16.09 10.37 -19.73
CA SER A 88 17.20 10.10 -20.66
C SER A 88 17.38 11.22 -21.69
N ASN A 89 16.28 11.77 -22.20
CA ASN A 89 16.32 12.89 -23.14
C ASN A 89 16.78 14.18 -22.46
N ALA A 90 16.39 14.42 -21.20
CA ALA A 90 16.86 15.55 -20.42
C ALA A 90 18.36 15.46 -20.09
N SER A 91 18.87 14.26 -19.76
CA SER A 91 20.30 14.04 -19.56
C SER A 91 21.10 14.20 -20.84
N ALA A 92 20.61 13.68 -21.97
CA ALA A 92 21.25 13.85 -23.27
C ALA A 92 21.30 15.33 -23.70
N LYS A 93 20.21 16.06 -23.50
CA LYS A 93 20.15 17.51 -23.77
C LYS A 93 21.10 18.31 -22.87
N LYS A 94 21.28 17.89 -21.61
CA LYS A 94 22.23 18.52 -20.68
C LYS A 94 23.68 18.24 -21.07
N ALA A 95 24.00 17.01 -21.50
CA ALA A 95 25.33 16.63 -21.98
C ALA A 95 25.71 17.41 -23.25
N ALA A 96 24.79 17.52 -24.22
CA ALA A 96 25.00 18.28 -25.44
C ALA A 96 25.16 19.80 -25.22
N LYS A 97 24.72 20.33 -24.07
CA LYS A 97 24.84 21.75 -23.71
C LYS A 97 26.11 22.06 -22.92
N GLY A 98 26.80 21.04 -22.41
CA GLY A 98 28.07 21.16 -21.68
C GLY A 98 29.31 20.97 -22.56
N THR A 99 29.12 20.66 -23.84
CA THR A 99 30.17 20.62 -24.86
C THR A 99 30.13 21.94 -25.65
N ASN A 100 30.66 23.01 -25.05
CA ASN A 100 31.09 24.25 -25.70
C ASN A 100 32.05 24.95 -24.74
#